data_AF-A0A1M0ZH78-F1
#
_entry.id   AF-A0A1M0ZH78-F1
#
_cell.length_a   1.000
_cell.length_b   1.000
_cell.length_c   1.000
_cell.angle_alpha   90.00
_cell.angle_beta   90.00
_cell.angle_gamma   90.00
#
_symmetry.space_group_name_H-M   'P 1'
#
loop_
_entity.id
_entity.type
_entity.pdbx_description
1 polymer ?
#
loop_
_entity_poly.entity_id
_entity_poly.type
_entity_poly.pdbx_seq_one_letter_code
_entity_poly.pdbx_strand_id
1 'polypeptide(L)'
;MAGNKWQISDELWEKMAPLLPEHKTHHPLGTHRRRVNNRAAMNAILFVLRTGCQWNALNATGICSSSSAHRRFQEWRDAGVFERFWQNGLLACEQLDAIDWSWLSMDGCMTKSPLAGSKNRTEPHRPRETGRKT
;
A
#
# COMPACT_ATOMS: atom_id res chain seq x y z
N MET A 1 -2.41 5.40 28.59
CA MET A 1 -1.46 5.02 27.53
C MET A 1 -1.84 5.80 26.28
N ALA A 2 -1.01 6.74 25.82
CA ALA A 2 -1.29 7.46 24.59
C ALA A 2 -1.37 6.44 23.44
N GLY A 3 -2.57 6.24 22.88
CA GLY A 3 -2.79 5.34 21.77
C GLY A 3 -1.85 5.75 20.64
N ASN A 4 -0.90 4.89 20.32
CA ASN A 4 0.06 5.15 19.26
C ASN A 4 -0.76 5.23 17.97
N LYS A 5 -1.00 6.45 17.46
CA LYS A 5 -1.98 6.80 16.40
C LYS A 5 -1.89 5.94 15.13
N TRP A 6 -0.81 5.17 15.00
CA TRP A 6 -0.43 4.38 13.84
C TRP A 6 -0.41 2.87 14.09
N GLN A 7 -0.87 2.41 15.27
CA GLN A 7 -1.03 0.99 15.56
C GLN A 7 -2.44 0.52 15.25
N ILE A 8 -2.52 -0.70 14.72
CA ILE A 8 -3.76 -1.43 14.47
C ILE A 8 -4.41 -1.77 15.81
N SER A 9 -5.71 -1.47 15.94
CA SER A 9 -6.50 -1.87 17.11
C SER A 9 -6.52 -3.39 17.24
N ASP A 10 -6.69 -3.89 18.47
CA ASP A 10 -6.75 -5.35 18.69
C ASP A 10 -7.89 -5.98 17.89
N GLU A 11 -9.07 -5.35 17.86
CA GLU A 11 -10.23 -5.80 17.08
C GLU A 11 -9.94 -5.97 15.59
N LEU A 12 -9.23 -5.00 14.99
CA LEU A 12 -8.87 -5.07 13.58
C LEU A 12 -7.80 -6.13 13.32
N TRP A 13 -6.87 -6.28 14.27
CA TRP A 13 -5.84 -7.31 14.23
C TRP A 13 -6.44 -8.71 14.27
N GLU A 14 -7.44 -8.97 15.13
CA GLU A 14 -8.14 -10.26 15.21
C GLU A 14 -8.80 -10.65 13.88
N LYS A 15 -9.25 -9.68 13.08
CA LYS A 15 -9.78 -9.93 11.73
C LYS A 15 -8.69 -10.19 10.69
N MET A 16 -7.51 -9.57 10.84
CA MET A 16 -6.40 -9.69 9.90
C MET A 16 -5.55 -10.94 10.13
N ALA A 17 -5.27 -11.28 11.39
CA ALA A 17 -4.33 -12.33 11.77
C ALA A 17 -4.66 -13.71 11.16
N PRO A 18 -5.93 -14.15 11.08
CA PRO A 18 -6.30 -15.44 10.48
C PRO A 18 -6.06 -15.51 8.97
N LEU A 19 -5.96 -14.37 8.29
CA LEU A 19 -5.71 -14.32 6.85
C LEU A 19 -4.23 -14.53 6.52
N LEU A 20 -3.34 -14.41 7.50
CA LEU A 20 -1.91 -14.49 7.28
C LEU A 20 -1.50 -15.94 6.98
N PRO A 21 -0.69 -16.16 5.93
CA PRO A 21 -0.22 -17.50 5.63
C PRO A 21 0.68 -18.02 6.76
N GLU A 22 0.51 -19.30 7.09
CA GLU A 22 1.43 -19.98 7.99
C GLU A 22 2.84 -19.98 7.40
N HIS A 23 3.81 -19.57 8.21
CA HIS A 23 5.20 -19.63 7.81
C HIS A 23 5.76 -21.02 8.05
N LYS A 24 6.02 -21.76 6.96
CA LYS A 24 6.74 -23.03 7.03
C LYS A 24 8.24 -22.77 7.03
N THR A 25 8.90 -23.06 8.15
CA THR A 25 10.35 -23.05 8.26
C THR A 25 10.91 -24.37 7.75
N HIS A 26 11.57 -24.36 6.59
CA HIS A 26 12.17 -25.57 6.00
C HIS A 26 13.69 -25.70 6.24
N HIS A 27 14.25 -25.00 7.24
CA HIS A 27 15.70 -24.99 7.45
C HIS A 27 16.17 -26.16 8.33
N PRO A 28 17.09 -27.02 7.84
CA PRO A 28 17.47 -28.27 8.50
C PRO A 28 18.16 -28.08 9.86
N LEU A 29 18.85 -26.96 10.08
CA LEU A 29 19.58 -26.70 11.34
C LEU A 29 18.83 -25.83 12.35
N GLY A 30 17.63 -25.31 12.01
CA GLY A 30 16.83 -24.45 12.90
C GLY A 30 17.47 -23.09 13.28
N THR A 31 18.75 -22.86 13.00
CA THR A 31 19.49 -21.65 13.40
C THR A 31 19.29 -20.50 12.41
N HIS A 32 18.15 -19.82 12.50
CA HIS A 32 17.94 -18.56 11.78
C HIS A 32 17.39 -17.51 12.74
N ARG A 33 17.66 -16.25 12.41
CA ARG A 33 17.15 -15.10 13.17
C ARG A 33 15.63 -15.16 13.16
N ARG A 34 15.03 -15.11 14.36
CA ARG A 34 13.57 -15.09 14.52
C ARG A 34 12.96 -14.01 13.63
N ARG A 35 11.88 -14.36 12.93
CA ARG A 35 11.16 -13.39 12.08
C ARG A 35 10.58 -12.28 12.94
N VAL A 36 10.45 -11.11 12.34
CA VAL A 36 9.69 -9.99 12.94
C VAL A 36 8.26 -10.47 13.23
N ASN A 37 7.75 -10.07 14.39
CA ASN A 37 6.36 -10.31 14.81
C ASN A 37 5.39 -9.84 13.72
N ASN A 38 4.37 -10.64 13.40
CA ASN A 38 3.43 -10.35 12.32
C ASN A 38 2.69 -9.02 12.54
N ARG A 39 2.27 -8.71 13.77
CA ARG A 39 1.58 -7.46 14.08
C ARG A 39 2.49 -6.25 13.91
N ALA A 40 3.75 -6.35 14.33
CA ALA A 40 4.74 -5.30 14.10
C ALA A 40 4.99 -5.07 12.60
N ALA A 41 5.09 -6.14 11.81
CA ALA A 41 5.23 -6.04 10.36
C ALA A 41 4.00 -5.39 9.71
N MET A 42 2.78 -5.77 10.11
CA MET A 42 1.55 -5.18 9.58
C MET A 42 1.42 -3.70 9.94
N ASN A 43 1.71 -3.32 11.20
CA ASN A 43 1.75 -1.92 11.62
C ASN A 43 2.73 -1.10 10.75
N ALA A 44 3.92 -1.64 10.50
CA ALA A 44 4.93 -0.99 9.66
C ALA A 44 4.47 -0.82 8.20
N ILE A 45 3.83 -1.84 7.62
CA ILE A 45 3.28 -1.78 6.27
C ILE A 45 2.18 -0.72 6.19
N LEU A 46 1.21 -0.73 7.10
CA LEU A 46 0.12 0.25 7.11
C LEU A 46 0.63 1.68 7.36
N PHE A 47 1.67 1.85 8.17
CA PHE A 47 2.32 3.15 8.35
C PHE A 47 2.88 3.68 7.03
N VAL A 48 3.61 2.86 6.26
CA VAL A 48 4.14 3.23 4.95
C VAL A 48 3.01 3.56 3.98
N LEU A 49 1.98 2.70 3.89
CA LEU A 49 0.85 2.91 2.98
C LEU A 49 0.04 4.17 3.30
N ARG A 50 -0.15 4.49 4.59
CA ARG A 50 -0.94 5.65 5.02
C ARG A 50 -0.18 6.97 4.90
N THR A 51 1.14 6.95 5.05
CA THR A 51 1.97 8.16 4.98
C THR A 51 2.55 8.40 3.58
N GLY A 52 2.61 7.36 2.74
CA GLY A 52 3.28 7.42 1.44
C GLY A 52 4.80 7.59 1.55
N CYS A 53 5.38 7.37 2.74
CA CYS A 53 6.82 7.53 2.93
C CYS A 53 7.61 6.44 2.19
N GLN A 54 8.88 6.72 1.89
CA GLN A 54 9.76 5.70 1.32
C GLN A 54 9.98 4.55 2.30
N TRP A 55 10.07 3.32 1.80
CA TRP A 55 10.31 2.14 2.64
C TRP A 55 11.52 2.29 3.57
N ASN A 56 12.62 2.89 3.11
CA ASN A 56 13.81 3.10 3.95
C ASN A 56 13.58 4.09 5.09
N ALA A 57 12.66 5.05 4.94
CA ALA A 57 12.28 5.98 6.00
C ALA A 57 11.61 5.26 7.19
N LEU A 58 11.01 4.09 6.96
CA LEU A 58 10.44 3.25 8.02
C LEU A 58 11.48 2.89 9.10
N ASN A 59 12.76 2.76 8.75
CA ASN A 59 13.81 2.41 9.70
C ASN A 59 13.90 3.40 10.87
N ALA A 60 13.56 4.68 10.64
CA ALA A 60 13.57 5.72 11.68
C ALA A 60 12.43 5.56 12.70
N THR A 61 11.38 4.79 12.39
CA THR A 61 10.22 4.60 13.28
C THR A 61 10.48 3.59 14.41
N GLY A 62 11.48 2.74 14.27
CA GLY A 62 11.78 1.66 15.23
C GLY A 62 10.75 0.51 15.25
N ILE A 63 9.70 0.53 14.41
CA ILE A 63 8.67 -0.53 14.39
C ILE A 63 9.27 -1.86 13.92
N CYS A 64 9.89 -1.86 12.74
CA CYS A 64 10.76 -2.94 12.26
C CYS A 64 11.62 -2.44 11.09
N SER A 65 12.53 -3.29 10.59
CA SER A 65 13.36 -2.92 9.45
C SER A 65 12.52 -2.83 8.17
N SER A 66 12.81 -1.81 7.36
CA SER A 66 12.29 -1.62 5.99
C SER A 66 12.31 -2.89 5.15
N SER A 67 13.44 -3.59 5.14
CA SER A 67 13.62 -4.87 4.44
C SER A 67 12.66 -5.96 4.92
N SER A 68 12.43 -6.05 6.23
CA SER A 68 11.53 -7.05 6.81
C SER A 68 10.07 -6.73 6.48
N ALA A 69 9.67 -5.45 6.61
CA ALA A 69 8.34 -5.00 6.27
C ALA A 69 8.03 -5.20 4.77
N HIS A 70 8.96 -4.81 3.90
CA HIS A 70 8.77 -4.93 2.46
C HIS A 70 8.68 -6.39 2.00
N ARG A 71 9.54 -7.27 2.54
CA ARG A 71 9.45 -8.71 2.26
C ARG A 71 8.11 -9.30 2.71
N ARG A 72 7.63 -8.92 3.90
CA ARG A 72 6.30 -9.34 4.39
C ARG A 72 5.17 -8.81 3.51
N PHE A 73 5.26 -7.57 3.07
CA PHE A 73 4.30 -6.99 2.14
C PHE A 73 4.21 -7.79 0.85
N GLN A 74 5.34 -8.14 0.24
CA GLN A 74 5.35 -8.98 -0.97
C GLN A 74 4.75 -10.36 -0.71
N GLU A 75 5.22 -11.07 0.32
CA GLU A 75 4.70 -12.40 0.68
C GLU A 75 3.17 -12.38 0.90
N TRP A 76 2.66 -11.38 1.61
CA TRP A 76 1.23 -11.29 1.93
C TRP A 76 0.39 -10.79 0.77
N ARG A 77 0.93 -9.92 -0.08
CA ARG A 77 0.29 -9.52 -1.32
C ARG A 77 0.14 -10.71 -2.25
N ASP A 78 1.22 -11.47 -2.45
CA ASP A 78 1.23 -12.62 -3.36
C ASP A 78 0.35 -13.76 -2.81
N ALA A 79 0.18 -13.87 -1.49
CA ALA A 79 -0.77 -14.77 -0.84
C ALA A 79 -2.23 -14.24 -0.82
N GLY A 80 -2.51 -13.05 -1.35
CA GLY A 80 -3.86 -12.47 -1.42
C GLY A 80 -4.41 -11.98 -0.08
N VAL A 81 -3.56 -11.76 0.93
CA VAL A 81 -4.00 -11.33 2.29
C VAL A 81 -4.78 -10.02 2.23
N PHE A 82 -4.24 -9.01 1.53
CA PHE A 82 -4.85 -7.68 1.47
C PHE A 82 -6.17 -7.69 0.68
N GLU A 83 -6.25 -8.50 -0.37
CA GLU A 83 -7.45 -8.66 -1.17
C GLU A 83 -8.57 -9.31 -0.36
N ARG A 84 -8.28 -10.43 0.32
CA ARG A 84 -9.25 -11.09 1.22
C ARG A 84 -9.69 -10.18 2.35
N PHE A 85 -8.77 -9.40 2.92
CA PHE A 85 -9.09 -8.45 3.96
C PHE A 85 -10.04 -7.36 3.45
N TRP A 86 -9.80 -6.84 2.24
CA TRP A 86 -10.68 -5.87 1.60
C TRP A 86 -12.07 -6.45 1.32
N GLN A 87 -12.15 -7.66 0.77
CA GLN A 87 -13.43 -8.37 0.55
C GLN A 87 -14.21 -8.56 1.86
N ASN A 88 -13.56 -8.97 2.94
CA ASN A 88 -14.19 -9.07 4.26
C ASN A 88 -14.72 -7.72 4.76
N GLY A 89 -14.02 -6.64 4.46
CA GLY A 89 -14.48 -5.28 4.74
C GLY A 89 -15.75 -4.92 3.98
N LEU A 90 -15.84 -5.25 2.69
CA LEU A 90 -17.03 -5.02 1.88
C LEU A 90 -18.25 -5.80 2.42
N LEU A 91 -18.08 -7.07 2.74
CA LEU A 91 -19.15 -7.91 3.32
C LEU A 91 -19.62 -7.37 4.68
N ALA A 92 -18.70 -6.84 5.50
CA ALA A 92 -19.07 -6.21 6.76
C ALA A 92 -19.84 -4.89 6.55
N CYS A 93 -19.53 -4.12 5.50
CA CYS A 93 -20.26 -2.90 5.16
C CYS A 93 -21.64 -3.19 4.53
N GLU A 94 -21.79 -4.28 3.79
CA GLU A 94 -23.09 -4.74 3.29
C GLU A 94 -24.07 -5.03 4.43
N GLN A 95 -23.61 -5.66 5.52
CA GLN A 95 -24.43 -5.89 6.72
C GLN A 95 -24.91 -4.60 7.40
N LEU A 96 -24.25 -3.47 7.11
CA LEU A 96 -24.59 -2.16 7.64
C LEU A 96 -25.42 -1.32 6.66
N ASP A 97 -25.85 -1.90 5.54
CA ASP A 97 -26.54 -1.21 4.43
C ASP A 97 -25.77 0.04 3.94
N ALA A 98 -24.43 -0.02 4.05
CA ALA A 98 -23.54 1.09 3.78
C ALA A 98 -23.02 1.11 2.33
N ILE A 99 -23.39 0.12 1.50
CA ILE A 99 -22.96 -0.02 0.10
C ILE A 99 -24.20 -0.12 -0.79
N ASP A 100 -24.38 0.84 -1.69
CA ASP A 100 -25.34 0.76 -2.78
C ASP A 100 -24.71 0.03 -3.97
N TRP A 101 -25.07 -1.24 -4.16
CA TRP A 101 -24.57 -2.06 -5.25
C TRP A 101 -25.13 -1.69 -6.63
N SER A 102 -26.19 -0.87 -6.69
CA SER A 102 -26.75 -0.41 -7.96
C SER A 102 -25.89 0.69 -8.60
N TRP A 103 -24.98 1.29 -7.83
CA TRP A 103 -24.17 2.42 -8.24
C TRP A 103 -22.68 2.15 -8.05
N LEU A 104 -21.89 2.33 -9.12
CA LEU A 104 -20.45 2.19 -9.10
C LEU A 104 -19.79 3.45 -9.69
N SER A 105 -18.85 4.04 -8.96
CA SER A 105 -17.97 5.09 -9.47
C SER A 105 -16.56 4.55 -9.62
N MET A 106 -15.94 4.81 -10.77
CA MET A 106 -14.57 4.45 -11.08
C MET A 106 -13.75 5.73 -11.25
N ASP A 107 -12.78 5.95 -10.37
CA ASP A 107 -11.79 7.02 -10.50
C ASP A 107 -10.52 6.51 -11.20
N GLY A 108 -9.82 7.39 -11.89
CA GLY A 108 -8.60 7.06 -12.63
C GLY A 108 -7.63 8.23 -12.67
N CYS A 109 -6.34 7.94 -12.51
CA CYS A 109 -5.28 8.93 -12.66
C CYS A 109 -4.63 8.80 -14.05
N MET A 110 -4.78 9.84 -14.89
CA MET A 110 -4.02 9.95 -16.14
C MET A 110 -2.63 10.52 -15.84
N THR A 111 -1.61 9.67 -15.82
CA THR A 111 -0.21 10.12 -15.75
C THR A 111 0.31 10.39 -17.16
N LYS A 112 1.16 11.42 -17.31
CA LYS A 112 1.87 11.66 -18.58
C LYS A 112 2.79 10.46 -18.85
N SER A 113 2.89 10.03 -20.12
CA SER A 113 3.91 9.05 -20.53
C SER A 113 5.29 9.53 -20.06
N PRO A 114 6.06 8.72 -19.29
CA PRO A 114 7.40 9.10 -18.81
C PRO A 114 8.36 9.46 -19.95
N LEU A 115 8.12 8.85 -21.11
CA LEU A 115 8.80 9.13 -22.35
C LEU A 115 7.76 9.76 -23.28
N ALA A 116 7.63 11.09 -23.21
CA ALA A 116 6.96 11.80 -24.27
C ALA A 116 7.76 11.54 -25.55
N GLY A 117 7.21 10.74 -26.47
CA GLY A 117 7.78 10.62 -27.81
C GLY A 117 8.06 12.01 -28.38
N SER A 118 9.04 12.11 -29.28
CA SER A 118 9.36 13.36 -29.96
C SER A 118 8.07 14.03 -30.42
N LYS A 119 7.94 15.33 -30.13
CA LYS A 119 6.76 16.10 -30.52
C LYS A 119 6.69 16.15 -32.05
N ASN A 120 6.00 15.20 -32.67
CA ASN A 120 5.50 15.32 -34.03
C ASN A 120 4.30 16.28 -34.03
N ARG A 121 4.53 17.50 -33.53
CA ARG A 121 3.57 18.58 -33.66
C ARG A 121 3.80 19.16 -35.05
N THR A 122 2.76 19.19 -35.87
CA THR A 122 2.73 19.95 -37.12
C THR A 122 3.18 21.38 -36.83
N GLU A 123 4.18 21.87 -37.58
CA GLU A 123 4.63 23.25 -37.43
C GLU A 123 3.42 24.20 -37.55
N PRO A 124 3.24 25.12 -36.59
CA PRO A 124 2.15 26.08 -36.68
C PRO A 124 2.37 26.96 -37.91
N HIS A 125 1.38 27.02 -38.81
CA HIS A 125 1.41 27.86 -40.01
C HIS A 125 1.59 29.37 -39.68
N ARG A 126 1.27 29.80 -38.46
CA ARG A 126 1.32 31.22 -38.10
C ARG A 126 2.69 31.61 -37.52
N PRO A 127 3.34 32.66 -38.05
CA PRO A 127 4.50 33.26 -37.42
C PRO A 127 4.20 33.66 -35.97
N ARG A 128 5.18 33.43 -35.10
CA ARG A 128 5.08 33.77 -33.68
C ARG A 128 5.06 35.29 -33.52
N GLU A 129 3.93 35.86 -33.12
CA GLU A 129 3.89 37.28 -32.77
C GLU A 129 4.75 37.51 -31.53
N THR A 130 5.80 38.31 -31.70
CA THR A 130 6.68 38.70 -30.61
C THR A 130 5.99 39.86 -29.91
N GLY A 131 5.37 39.59 -28.75
CA GLY A 131 4.71 40.61 -27.96
C GLY A 131 5.68 41.74 -27.62
N ARG A 132 5.31 42.99 -27.96
CA ARG A 132 6.03 44.20 -27.53
C ARG A 132 5.98 44.28 -26.01
N LYS A 133 7.15 44.40 -25.39
CA LYS A 133 7.26 44.80 -23.98
C LYS A 133 7.00 46.31 -23.91
N THR A 134 5.94 46.69 -23.20
CA THR A 134 5.74 48.04 -22.64
C THR A 134 5.78 47.92 -21.13
#